data_AF-A0A2X3GVC8-F1
#
_entry.id   AF-A0A2X3GVC8-F1
#
_cell.length_a   1.000
_cell.length_b   1.000
_cell.length_c   1.000
_cell.angle_alpha   90.00
_cell.angle_beta   90.00
_cell.angle_gamma   90.00
#
_symmetry.space_group_name_H-M   'P 1'
#
loop_
_entity.id
_entity.type
_entity.pdbx_description
1 polymer ?
#
loop_
_entity_poly.entity_id
_entity_poly.type
_entity_poly.pdbx_seq_one_letter_code
_entity_poly.pdbx_strand_id
1 'polypeptide(L)'
;MEFESIGKAGSRLGTSLAMAVDHEINMVSLVRNLEEFFARESCGWCTPCRDGLPWSVKILRALERGEGQPGDIETLEQLCRFLGPGKTFCAHAPGAVEPLQSAIKYFREEFEAGIKQQFSNTHAINGIQPNLLKTRWYLKVFYFWKHANGYDSCRRQRIRGQRGGQPARGLSLSWS
;
A
#
# COMPACT_ATOMS: atom_id res chain seq x y z
N MET A 1 -32.71 8.30 -13.46
CA MET A 1 -31.58 8.24 -12.52
C MET A 1 -32.14 8.44 -11.12
N GLU A 2 -32.17 7.40 -10.29
CA GLU A 2 -32.74 7.44 -8.94
C GLU A 2 -31.65 7.09 -7.92
N PHE A 3 -31.64 7.76 -6.76
CA PHE A 3 -30.58 7.64 -5.75
C PHE A 3 -30.36 6.18 -5.30
N GLU A 4 -31.42 5.43 -5.00
CA GLU A 4 -31.30 4.05 -4.54
C GLU A 4 -30.70 3.12 -5.61
N SER A 5 -31.15 3.28 -6.86
CA SER A 5 -30.68 2.46 -7.98
C SER A 5 -29.17 2.63 -8.23
N ILE A 6 -28.68 3.87 -8.12
CA ILE A 6 -27.28 4.21 -8.35
C ILE A 6 -26.42 3.79 -7.16
N GLY A 7 -26.94 3.93 -5.93
CA GLY A 7 -26.30 3.41 -4.73
C GLY A 7 -26.06 1.90 -4.80
N LYS A 8 -27.03 1.13 -5.31
CA LYS A 8 -26.89 -0.32 -5.52
C LYS A 8 -25.84 -0.68 -6.57
N ALA A 9 -25.60 0.19 -7.55
CA ALA A 9 -24.54 0.01 -8.54
C ALA A 9 -23.13 0.32 -7.99
N GLY A 10 -23.01 0.79 -6.74
CA GLY A 10 -21.74 1.14 -6.12
C GLY A 10 -21.22 2.53 -6.51
N SER A 11 -22.09 3.39 -7.05
CA SER A 11 -21.82 4.80 -7.32
C SER A 11 -22.71 5.68 -6.44
N ARG A 12 -22.44 6.99 -6.40
CA ARG A 12 -23.22 7.96 -5.61
C ARG A 12 -23.73 9.08 -6.51
N LEU A 13 -25.05 9.26 -6.52
CA LEU A 13 -25.68 10.36 -7.24
C LEU A 13 -25.56 11.65 -6.42
N GLY A 14 -24.66 12.55 -6.84
CA GLY A 14 -24.49 13.88 -6.26
C GLY A 14 -25.34 14.92 -6.99
N THR A 15 -24.70 15.72 -7.83
CA THR A 15 -25.31 16.82 -8.61
C THR A 15 -26.06 16.35 -9.86
N SER A 16 -26.28 15.04 -10.02
CA SER A 16 -26.84 14.43 -11.24
C SER A 16 -26.07 14.75 -12.52
N LEU A 17 -24.78 15.08 -12.40
CA LEU A 17 -23.87 15.20 -13.54
C LEU A 17 -23.42 13.81 -13.98
N ALA A 18 -23.58 13.52 -15.26
CA ALA A 18 -23.07 12.32 -15.90
C ALA A 18 -22.05 12.74 -16.97
N MET A 19 -20.91 12.05 -16.99
CA MET A 19 -19.86 12.24 -17.99
C MET A 19 -19.73 10.96 -18.81
N ALA A 20 -19.84 11.08 -20.13
CA ALA A 20 -19.54 9.99 -21.06
C ALA A 20 -18.09 10.18 -21.53
N VAL A 21 -17.31 9.12 -21.44
CA VAL A 21 -15.89 9.08 -21.81
C VAL A 21 -15.74 8.03 -22.90
N ASP A 22 -15.03 8.38 -23.97
CA ASP A 22 -14.79 7.47 -25.08
C ASP A 22 -13.68 6.46 -24.74
N HIS A 23 -13.71 5.30 -25.38
CA HIS A 23 -12.74 4.21 -25.19
C HIS A 23 -11.32 4.54 -25.65
N GLU A 24 -11.14 5.60 -26.45
CA GLU A 24 -9.82 6.10 -26.87
C GLU A 24 -9.10 6.89 -25.76
N ILE A 25 -9.82 7.27 -24.69
CA ILE A 25 -9.27 8.09 -23.60
C ILE A 25 -8.71 7.19 -22.51
N ASN A 26 -7.43 7.41 -22.18
CA ASN A 26 -6.78 6.74 -21.05
C ASN A 26 -7.40 7.18 -19.71
N MET A 27 -7.86 6.22 -18.93
CA MET A 27 -8.54 6.44 -17.65
C MET A 27 -7.59 6.98 -16.56
N VAL A 28 -6.30 6.62 -16.60
CA VAL A 28 -5.29 7.18 -15.69
C VAL A 28 -5.14 8.68 -15.93
N SER A 29 -5.04 9.12 -17.19
CA SER A 29 -4.96 10.53 -17.57
C SER A 29 -6.20 11.33 -17.17
N LEU A 30 -7.39 10.74 -17.36
CA LEU A 30 -8.66 11.35 -16.95
C LEU A 30 -8.68 11.58 -15.43
N VAL A 31 -8.44 10.52 -14.65
CA VAL A 31 -8.49 10.58 -13.18
C VAL A 31 -7.40 11.49 -12.62
N ARG A 32 -6.20 11.47 -13.22
CA ARG A 32 -5.12 12.41 -12.90
C ARG A 32 -5.57 13.87 -13.02
N ASN A 33 -6.37 14.20 -14.04
CA ASN A 33 -6.91 15.54 -14.22
C ASN A 33 -7.94 15.91 -13.14
N LEU A 34 -8.83 14.99 -12.78
CA LEU A 34 -9.77 15.21 -11.68
C LEU A 34 -9.03 15.40 -10.34
N GLU A 35 -8.10 14.52 -10.02
CA GLU A 35 -7.31 14.56 -8.78
C GLU A 35 -6.46 15.84 -8.71
N GLU A 36 -5.90 16.30 -9.82
CA GLU A 36 -5.15 17.57 -9.88
C GLU A 36 -6.04 18.78 -9.59
N PHE A 37 -7.29 18.76 -10.08
CA PHE A 37 -8.29 19.76 -9.70
C PHE A 37 -8.58 19.71 -8.20
N PHE A 38 -8.89 18.55 -7.64
CA PHE A 38 -9.20 18.42 -6.21
C PHE A 38 -8.04 18.79 -5.30
N ALA A 39 -6.81 18.47 -5.70
CA ALA A 39 -5.61 18.85 -4.96
C ALA A 39 -5.41 20.37 -4.94
N ARG A 40 -5.68 21.06 -6.07
CA ARG A 40 -5.56 22.52 -6.19
C ARG A 40 -6.65 23.27 -5.41
N GLU A 41 -7.87 22.75 -5.40
CA GLU A 41 -9.01 23.35 -4.69
C GLU A 41 -9.08 22.95 -3.21
N SER A 42 -8.14 22.14 -2.72
CA SER A 42 -8.05 21.76 -1.32
C SER A 42 -7.76 22.97 -0.43
N CYS A 43 -8.59 23.20 0.60
CA CYS A 43 -8.35 24.25 1.59
C CYS A 43 -7.16 23.96 2.52
N GLY A 44 -6.63 22.72 2.51
CA GLY A 44 -5.46 22.32 3.28
C GLY A 44 -5.66 22.13 4.79
N TRP A 45 -6.90 22.20 5.30
CA TRP A 45 -7.17 22.13 6.75
C TRP A 45 -6.80 20.78 7.39
N CYS A 46 -7.22 19.67 6.76
CA CYS A 46 -6.92 18.34 7.28
C CYS A 46 -5.68 17.76 6.59
N THR A 47 -4.74 17.26 7.40
CA THR A 47 -3.51 16.58 6.96
C THR A 47 -3.73 15.55 5.83
N PRO A 48 -4.69 14.60 5.93
CA PRO A 48 -4.90 13.64 4.85
C PRO A 48 -5.25 14.31 3.51
N CYS A 49 -6.05 15.39 3.51
CA CYS A 49 -6.43 16.11 2.30
C CYS A 49 -5.29 16.99 1.75
N ARG A 50 -4.56 17.67 2.64
CA ARG A 50 -3.44 18.55 2.27
C ARG A 50 -2.29 17.77 1.64
N ASP A 51 -1.93 16.64 2.24
CA ASP A 51 -0.73 15.90 1.86
C ASP A 51 -1.07 14.69 0.97
N GLY A 52 -2.26 14.10 1.12
CA GLY A 52 -2.67 12.89 0.40
C GLY A 52 -3.13 13.14 -1.05
N LEU A 53 -3.90 14.20 -1.33
CA LEU A 53 -4.35 14.50 -2.70
C LEU A 53 -3.17 14.87 -3.64
N PRO A 54 -2.18 15.69 -3.23
CA PRO A 54 -1.01 15.89 -4.07
C PRO A 54 -0.19 14.61 -4.29
N TRP A 55 -0.23 13.68 -3.32
CA TRP A 55 0.45 12.39 -3.44
C TRP A 55 -0.22 11.45 -4.45
N SER A 56 -1.56 11.41 -4.49
CA SER A 56 -2.29 10.65 -5.53
C SER A 56 -1.92 11.16 -6.92
N VAL A 57 -1.92 12.49 -7.12
CA VAL A 57 -1.54 13.13 -8.39
C VAL A 57 -0.11 12.78 -8.80
N LYS A 58 0.83 12.74 -7.85
CA LYS A 58 2.22 12.37 -8.12
C LYS A 58 2.34 10.95 -8.66
N ILE A 59 1.65 9.99 -8.04
CA ILE A 59 1.65 8.60 -8.49
C ILE A 59 0.98 8.48 -9.86
N LEU A 60 -0.18 9.10 -10.06
CA LEU A 60 -0.90 9.06 -11.33
C LEU A 60 -0.07 9.63 -12.49
N ARG A 61 0.68 10.73 -12.25
CA ARG A 61 1.64 11.26 -13.25
C ARG A 61 2.78 10.30 -13.55
N ALA A 62 3.25 9.53 -12.57
CA ALA A 62 4.28 8.52 -12.80
C ALA A 62 3.72 7.36 -13.63
N LEU A 63 2.51 6.90 -13.33
CA LEU A 63 1.82 5.85 -14.10
C LEU A 63 1.56 6.29 -15.54
N GLU A 64 1.08 7.51 -15.75
CA GLU A 64 0.86 8.09 -17.10
C GLU A 64 2.14 8.15 -17.93
N ARG A 65 3.31 8.38 -17.30
CA ARG A 65 4.61 8.39 -17.98
C ARG A 65 5.27 7.02 -18.13
N GLY A 66 4.64 5.94 -17.67
CA GLY A 66 5.26 4.61 -17.64
C GLY A 66 6.41 4.48 -16.64
N GLU A 67 6.46 5.37 -15.64
CA GLU A 67 7.48 5.42 -14.58
C GLU A 67 6.97 4.82 -13.25
N GLY A 68 5.76 4.26 -13.25
CA GLY A 68 5.14 3.66 -12.08
C GLY A 68 5.97 2.52 -11.49
N GLN A 69 5.95 2.41 -10.16
CA GLN A 69 6.65 1.37 -9.41
C GLN A 69 5.70 0.24 -9.00
N PRO A 70 6.20 -0.99 -8.83
CA PRO A 70 5.46 -2.03 -8.14
C PRO A 70 5.09 -1.55 -6.73
N GLY A 71 3.80 -1.59 -6.36
CA GLY A 71 3.30 -1.05 -5.08
C GLY A 71 2.55 0.28 -5.20
N ASP A 72 2.63 0.97 -6.34
CA ASP A 72 1.98 2.28 -6.51
C ASP A 72 0.45 2.17 -6.51
N ILE A 73 -0.11 1.11 -7.11
CA ILE A 73 -1.56 0.87 -7.13
C ILE A 73 -2.07 0.58 -5.71
N GLU A 74 -1.36 -0.25 -4.95
CA GLU A 74 -1.67 -0.54 -3.55
C GLU A 74 -1.60 0.72 -2.70
N THR A 75 -0.64 1.60 -2.99
CA THR A 75 -0.51 2.89 -2.32
C THR A 75 -1.71 3.80 -2.64
N LEU A 76 -2.15 3.86 -3.90
CA LEU A 76 -3.36 4.60 -4.29
C LEU A 76 -4.61 4.05 -3.59
N GLU A 77 -4.76 2.72 -3.50
CA GLU A 77 -5.86 2.09 -2.76
C GLU A 77 -5.83 2.40 -1.27
N GLN A 78 -4.64 2.48 -0.67
CA GLN A 78 -4.48 2.91 0.73
C GLN A 78 -4.86 4.37 0.92
N LEU A 79 -4.44 5.26 0.01
CA LEU A 79 -4.84 6.68 0.03
C LEU A 79 -6.35 6.83 -0.04
N CYS A 80 -7.03 6.08 -0.92
CA CYS A 80 -8.49 6.09 -1.00
C CYS A 80 -9.16 5.74 0.35
N ARG A 81 -8.57 4.82 1.12
CA ARG A 81 -9.07 4.47 2.46
C ARG A 81 -8.81 5.57 3.50
N PHE A 82 -7.66 6.24 3.44
CA PHE A 82 -7.31 7.32 4.37
C PHE A 82 -8.03 8.63 4.09
N LEU A 83 -8.41 8.88 2.84
CA LEU A 83 -9.19 10.04 2.40
C LEU A 83 -10.70 9.78 2.41
N GLY A 84 -11.12 8.57 2.79
CA GLY A 84 -12.52 8.16 2.82
C GLY A 84 -13.36 8.87 3.90
N PRO A 85 -14.69 8.65 3.87
CA PRO A 85 -15.62 9.27 4.81
C PRO A 85 -15.23 9.04 6.28
N GLY A 86 -15.32 10.09 7.10
CA GLY A 86 -15.02 10.04 8.54
C GLY A 86 -13.52 10.15 8.89
N LYS A 87 -12.63 10.32 7.91
CA LYS A 87 -11.20 10.59 8.14
C LYS A 87 -10.79 12.03 7.86
N THR A 88 -11.65 12.79 7.18
CA THR A 88 -11.43 14.20 6.82
C THR A 88 -12.49 15.09 7.45
N PHE A 89 -12.19 16.38 7.57
CA PHE A 89 -13.09 17.35 8.20
C PHE A 89 -14.34 17.63 7.36
N CYS A 90 -14.19 17.76 6.04
CA CYS A 90 -15.28 17.97 5.10
C CYS A 90 -15.36 16.83 4.06
N ALA A 91 -16.39 16.90 3.21
CA ALA A 91 -16.65 15.91 2.16
C ALA A 91 -15.80 16.09 0.88
N HIS A 92 -14.87 17.06 0.84
CA HIS A 92 -14.02 17.32 -0.33
C HIS A 92 -13.12 16.14 -0.68
N ALA A 93 -12.31 15.69 0.27
CA ALA A 93 -11.41 14.54 0.08
C ALA A 93 -12.14 13.23 -0.25
N PRO A 94 -13.23 12.85 0.46
CA PRO A 94 -14.03 11.69 0.10
C PRO A 94 -14.60 11.78 -1.32
N GLY A 95 -15.07 12.97 -1.73
CA GLY A 95 -15.54 13.20 -3.09
C GLY A 95 -14.45 13.13 -4.15
N ALA A 96 -13.21 13.49 -3.80
CA ALA A 96 -12.06 13.39 -4.69
C ALA A 96 -11.64 11.93 -4.95
N VAL A 97 -11.64 11.08 -3.92
CA VAL A 97 -11.16 9.70 -4.05
C VAL A 97 -12.20 8.68 -4.53
N GLU A 98 -13.50 9.00 -4.46
CA GLU A 98 -14.57 8.16 -5.05
C GLU A 98 -14.35 7.82 -6.54
N PRO A 99 -14.06 8.78 -7.44
CA PRO A 99 -13.77 8.48 -8.85
C PRO A 99 -12.47 7.68 -9.02
N LEU A 100 -11.42 7.99 -8.25
CA LEU A 100 -10.15 7.23 -8.30
C LEU A 100 -10.35 5.77 -7.88
N GLN A 101 -11.05 5.53 -6.76
CA GLN A 101 -11.35 4.18 -6.28
C GLN A 101 -12.15 3.39 -7.31
N SER A 102 -13.13 4.02 -7.95
CA SER A 102 -13.92 3.39 -9.00
C SER A 102 -13.08 3.09 -10.24
N ALA A 103 -12.21 4.01 -10.65
CA ALA A 103 -11.34 3.81 -11.79
C ALA A 103 -10.36 2.64 -11.58
N ILE A 104 -9.74 2.53 -10.40
CA ILE A 104 -8.85 1.40 -10.06
C ILE A 104 -9.64 0.07 -10.09
N LYS A 105 -10.89 0.08 -9.63
CA LYS A 105 -11.73 -1.13 -9.59
C LYS A 105 -12.09 -1.65 -10.99
N TYR A 106 -12.48 -0.77 -11.91
CA TYR A 106 -12.99 -1.17 -13.23
C TYR A 106 -11.91 -1.17 -14.32
N PHE A 107 -10.89 -0.34 -14.21
CA PHE A 107 -9.86 -0.14 -15.24
C PHE A 107 -8.45 -0.47 -14.73
N ARG A 108 -8.33 -1.44 -13.82
CA ARG A 108 -7.05 -1.81 -13.18
C ARG A 108 -5.93 -2.07 -14.20
N GLU A 109 -6.27 -2.69 -15.32
CA GLU A 109 -5.34 -3.02 -16.40
C GLU A 109 -4.64 -1.77 -16.98
N GLU A 110 -5.35 -0.63 -17.09
CA GLU A 110 -4.75 0.62 -17.55
C GLU A 110 -3.74 1.21 -16.55
N PHE A 111 -3.98 1.02 -15.26
CA PHE A 111 -3.03 1.43 -14.21
C PHE A 111 -1.80 0.51 -14.21
N GLU A 112 -1.99 -0.79 -14.38
CA GLU A 112 -0.90 -1.77 -14.44
C GLU A 112 -0.03 -1.57 -15.69
N ALA A 113 -0.61 -1.14 -16.81
CA ALA A 113 0.13 -0.79 -18.02
C ALA A 113 1.12 0.38 -17.82
N GLY A 114 0.86 1.26 -16.85
CA GLY A 114 1.74 2.36 -16.47
C GLY A 114 2.91 1.98 -15.56
N ILE A 115 2.98 0.73 -15.11
CA ILE A 115 4.06 0.24 -14.24
C ILE A 115 5.29 -0.11 -15.10
N LYS A 116 6.44 0.45 -14.71
CA LYS A 116 7.72 0.17 -15.36
C LYS A 116 8.06 -1.32 -15.21
N GLN A 117 8.15 -2.01 -16.34
CA GLN A 117 8.63 -3.40 -16.42
C GLN A 117 10.02 -3.48 -15.76
N GLN A 118 10.18 -4.43 -14.82
CA GLN A 118 11.48 -4.68 -14.23
C GLN A 118 12.43 -5.24 -15.30
N PHE A 119 13.47 -4.48 -15.60
CA PHE A 119 14.55 -4.96 -16.44
C PHE A 119 15.31 -6.06 -15.69
N SER A 120 15.05 -7.31 -16.04
CA SER A 120 15.81 -8.45 -15.56
C SER A 120 16.98 -8.73 -16.50
N ASN A 121 18.20 -8.63 -15.98
CA ASN A 121 19.42 -9.10 -16.66
C ASN A 121 19.56 -10.63 -16.65
N THR A 122 18.53 -11.36 -16.22
CA THR A 122 18.56 -12.82 -16.21
C THR A 122 18.29 -13.33 -17.61
N HIS A 123 19.33 -13.43 -18.44
CA HIS A 123 19.24 -14.21 -19.67
C HIS A 123 19.12 -15.70 -19.30
N ALA A 124 18.14 -16.38 -19.87
CA ALA A 124 18.07 -17.84 -19.79
C ALA A 124 19.33 -18.40 -20.47
N ILE A 125 20.27 -18.92 -19.67
CA ILE A 125 21.43 -19.63 -20.21
C ILE A 125 20.90 -20.94 -20.80
N ASN A 126 20.88 -21.04 -22.14
CA ASN A 126 20.52 -22.27 -22.84
C ASN A 126 21.40 -23.42 -22.33
N GLY A 127 20.78 -24.44 -21.72
CA GLY A 127 21.46 -25.66 -21.27
C GLY A 127 21.39 -25.95 -19.77
N ILE A 128 20.88 -25.05 -18.92
CA ILE A 128 20.59 -25.38 -17.52
C ILE A 128 19.16 -25.89 -17.41
N GLN A 129 18.98 -27.19 -17.17
CA GLN A 129 17.65 -27.75 -16.85
C GLN A 129 17.07 -26.97 -15.65
N PRO A 130 15.85 -26.40 -15.74
CA PRO A 130 15.25 -25.59 -14.66
C PRO A 130 14.85 -26.38 -13.41
N ASN A 131 15.34 -27.61 -13.22
CA ASN A 131 14.97 -28.47 -12.10
C ASN A 131 15.98 -28.52 -10.93
N LEU A 132 16.91 -27.58 -10.84
CA LEU A 132 17.87 -27.52 -9.72
C LEU A 132 17.81 -26.24 -8.87
N LEU A 133 16.84 -25.35 -9.11
CA LEU A 133 16.68 -24.10 -8.35
C LEU A 133 15.39 -24.00 -7.50
N LYS A 134 14.42 -24.92 -7.66
CA LYS A 134 13.17 -24.88 -6.87
C LYS A 134 13.27 -25.41 -5.43
N THR A 135 14.33 -26.11 -5.05
CA THR A 135 14.44 -26.74 -3.72
C THR A 135 15.38 -26.04 -2.72
N ARG A 136 16.15 -25.01 -3.12
CA ARG A 136 17.18 -24.44 -2.23
C ARG A 136 16.79 -23.15 -1.49
N TRP A 137 15.76 -22.43 -1.94
CA TRP A 137 15.32 -21.19 -1.30
C TRP A 137 14.18 -21.38 -0.29
N TYR A 138 13.36 -22.41 -0.42
CA TYR A 138 12.30 -22.71 0.56
C TYR A 138 12.83 -23.44 1.82
N LEU A 139 13.91 -24.22 1.72
CA LEU A 139 14.48 -24.91 2.90
C LEU A 139 15.38 -24.03 3.78
N LYS A 140 16.02 -22.98 3.25
CA LYS A 140 16.95 -22.14 4.05
C LYS A 140 16.23 -21.20 5.01
N VAL A 141 15.05 -20.70 4.66
CA VAL A 141 14.24 -19.84 5.56
C VAL A 141 13.65 -20.67 6.70
N PHE A 142 13.21 -21.91 6.42
CA PHE A 142 12.64 -22.78 7.46
C PHE A 142 13.70 -23.30 8.45
N TYR A 143 14.92 -23.65 7.99
CA TYR A 143 15.97 -24.13 8.89
C TYR A 143 16.56 -23.02 9.78
N PHE A 144 16.64 -21.78 9.27
CA PHE A 144 17.17 -20.66 10.04
C PHE A 144 16.18 -20.19 11.13
N TRP A 145 14.87 -20.30 10.90
CA TRP A 145 13.86 -19.92 11.89
C TRP A 145 13.58 -21.03 12.93
N LYS A 146 13.75 -22.31 12.58
CA LYS A 146 13.58 -23.42 13.55
C LYS A 146 14.77 -23.65 14.49
N HIS A 147 15.95 -23.10 14.21
CA HIS A 147 17.14 -23.22 15.08
C HIS A 147 17.39 -21.99 15.98
N ALA A 148 16.58 -20.94 15.88
CA ALA A 148 16.75 -19.71 16.67
C ALA A 148 15.89 -19.65 17.94
N ASN A 149 15.30 -20.77 18.37
CA ASN A 149 14.64 -20.92 19.68
C ASN A 149 15.13 -22.20 20.36
N GLY A 150 16.31 -22.12 20.96
CA GLY A 150 16.95 -23.19 21.73
C GLY A 150 18.30 -22.72 22.26
N TYR A 151 18.28 -22.21 23.49
CA TYR A 151 19.41 -21.78 24.32
C TYR A 151 20.69 -22.62 24.14
N ASP A 152 21.88 -22.00 24.16
CA ASP A 152 22.71 -21.92 25.38
C ASP A 152 24.20 -21.59 25.07
N SER A 153 24.82 -20.91 26.03
CA SER A 153 26.21 -21.06 26.46
C SER A 153 27.33 -20.27 25.76
N CYS A 154 28.13 -19.63 26.64
CA CYS A 154 29.53 -19.27 26.44
C CYS A 154 29.85 -17.85 25.90
N ARG A 155 29.42 -16.81 26.64
CA ARG A 155 30.22 -15.59 26.73
C ARG A 155 31.12 -15.68 27.97
N ARG A 156 32.41 -15.87 27.67
CA ARG A 156 33.55 -15.98 28.59
C ARG A 156 33.65 -14.82 29.58
N GLN A 157 34.06 -15.21 30.79
CA GLN A 157 34.93 -14.50 31.73
C GLN A 157 34.37 -13.27 32.46
N ARG A 158 33.91 -13.49 33.70
CA ARG A 158 34.35 -12.66 34.82
C ARG A 158 34.20 -13.35 36.19
N ILE A 159 35.36 -13.72 36.75
CA ILE A 159 35.76 -13.57 38.16
C ILE A 159 34.94 -14.31 39.24
N ARG A 160 35.60 -15.34 39.79
CA ARG A 160 35.69 -15.74 41.22
C ARG A 160 34.44 -15.59 42.11
N GLY A 161 34.00 -16.72 42.64
CA GLY A 161 33.88 -16.86 44.10
C GLY A 161 32.48 -16.98 44.68
N GLN A 162 32.23 -18.19 45.20
CA GLN A 162 31.47 -18.50 46.42
C GLN A 162 29.91 -18.51 46.40
N ARG A 163 29.41 -19.75 46.55
CA ARG A 163 28.44 -20.25 47.54
C ARG A 163 27.11 -19.51 47.75
N GLY A 164 26.03 -20.23 47.44
CA GLY A 164 25.01 -20.57 48.43
C GLY A 164 23.69 -19.78 48.39
N GLY A 165 22.57 -20.52 48.42
CA GLY A 165 21.31 -20.07 49.02
C GLY A 165 20.13 -19.80 48.07
N GLN A 166 19.20 -20.73 47.99
CA GLN A 166 17.77 -20.48 47.69
C GLN A 166 17.11 -19.59 48.79
N PRO A 167 15.80 -19.26 48.73
CA PRO A 167 15.02 -18.67 47.64
C PRO A 167 14.16 -17.46 48.13
N ALA A 168 13.50 -16.79 47.18
CA ALA A 168 12.23 -16.05 47.24
C ALA A 168 11.79 -15.37 48.56
N ARG A 169 11.65 -14.05 48.51
CA ARG A 169 10.54 -13.31 49.15
C ARG A 169 10.18 -12.09 48.28
N GLY A 170 8.89 -11.92 48.05
CA GLY A 170 8.32 -10.95 47.11
C GLY A 170 8.39 -9.50 47.58
N LEU A 171 7.96 -8.61 46.69
CA LEU A 171 7.25 -7.39 47.03
C LEU A 171 6.67 -6.79 45.74
N SER A 172 5.38 -6.51 45.81
CA SER A 172 4.65 -5.54 45.01
C SER A 172 5.42 -4.21 44.93
N LEU A 173 5.20 -3.45 43.85
CA LEU A 173 4.77 -2.05 43.93
C LEU A 173 4.54 -1.47 42.52
N SER A 174 3.30 -1.03 42.34
CA SER A 174 2.82 -0.02 41.41
C SER A 174 3.67 1.26 41.43
N TRP A 175 3.85 1.90 40.27
CA TRP A 175 4.08 3.33 40.19
C TRP A 175 3.29 3.91 39.00
N SER A 176 2.36 4.80 39.39
CA SER A 176 1.82 5.98 38.69
C SER A 176 1.21 5.86 37.30
#